data_AF-A0A087GMK3-F1
#
_entry.id   AF-A0A087GMK3-F1
#
_cell.length_a   1.000
_cell.length_b   1.000
_cell.length_c   1.000
_cell.angle_alpha   90.00
_cell.angle_beta   90.00
_cell.angle_gamma   90.00
#
_symmetry.space_group_name_H-M   'P 1'
#
loop_
_entity.id
_entity.type
_entity.pdbx_description
1 polymer ?
#
loop_
_entity_poly.entity_id
_entity_poly.type
_entity_poly.pdbx_seq_one_letter_code
_entity_poly.pdbx_strand_id
1 'polypeptide(L)'
;MATTTTLTLFLGFLALTSTLSFNAEARPQPTDEDLGTTIGPHTGYDDGLGTGFDEDLGIVIGPHEKEEVNIDEEALGTIIGPEFEVHKDDFPEDFIFGTSVSAFQVEGAKKGSGRGLTTWDEFTHMYPDKVDRGGDADTAVDFYTRYKDDIKLMKELKTNGFRFSISWTRIMPYGRIKKDGTKEKGVNEEGVKFYNDLINALIENDIEPSVTLFHWESPLALEIEYEGFLSERIVDDFRNFAKFCFEKFGDRVKNWATFNEPSVYSVAGYSRGTKAPGRCSDWSFPKCPSGDSSRDPYKVAHNQILAHVAAVEEFRNCEKCAGGKIGIVLVSHWFEPQDPNLSKDVEAARRSLEYILGWFLRPLTYGQYPKEMLEDPNLSNRLPKFSDEESKKLRNSSLDFVGLNYYGAFFSTPFASVNSSQVSYLSDMRVNWTIEQNHSPHLKATSMKIVIYPLGLMKLLKHIKDEYMDPEIYIMENGMDEIDYGTKTLEEAKNDYGRKEFIKSHILIMAKSIKMDKVKLKGYFIWSLMDNFEWEKGYKMRFGLYYVDYNTMERHIRSSGEWLRDFLDSKESLHKCYFEGHRDKGYAPKLFDKEFLEPDNPSISYRSDFM
;
A
#
# COMPACT_ATOMS: atom_id res chain seq x y z
N MET A 1 -14.07 17.07 81.60
CA MET A 1 -13.74 18.26 80.78
C MET A 1 -14.58 18.16 79.51
N ALA A 2 -15.51 19.13 79.36
CA ALA A 2 -16.39 19.52 78.23
C ALA A 2 -16.84 18.44 77.21
N THR A 3 -18.05 17.85 77.27
CA THR A 3 -19.43 18.30 76.88
C THR A 3 -19.79 18.27 75.38
N THR A 4 -20.63 17.28 75.02
CA THR A 4 -21.92 17.34 74.26
C THR A 4 -21.94 18.05 72.89
N THR A 5 -22.48 17.52 71.76
CA THR A 5 -23.87 17.08 71.52
C THR A 5 -24.05 16.46 70.11
N THR A 6 -24.99 15.52 70.02
CA THR A 6 -25.63 14.80 68.90
C THR A 6 -26.36 15.68 67.85
N LEU A 7 -26.31 15.33 66.55
CA LEU A 7 -27.35 15.44 65.47
C LEU A 7 -26.65 15.13 64.11
N THR A 8 -27.05 14.27 63.18
CA THR A 8 -28.38 13.80 62.75
C THR A 8 -28.24 12.51 61.90
N LEU A 9 -29.30 11.69 61.95
CA LEU A 9 -29.66 10.46 61.23
C LEU A 9 -29.30 10.40 59.73
N PHE A 10 -28.92 9.25 59.16
CA PHE A 10 -29.78 8.11 58.75
C PHE A 10 -30.89 8.49 57.74
N LEU A 11 -30.62 8.28 56.44
CA LEU A 11 -31.55 8.14 55.30
C LEU A 11 -30.69 7.74 54.07
N GLY A 12 -30.54 6.44 53.75
CA GLY A 12 -31.26 5.76 52.65
C GLY A 12 -30.23 5.10 51.71
N PHE A 13 -29.90 3.81 51.86
CA PHE A 13 -30.48 2.65 51.15
C PHE A 13 -30.52 2.74 49.62
N LEU A 14 -30.04 1.67 48.98
CA LEU A 14 -30.28 1.25 47.60
C LEU A 14 -31.55 1.84 46.96
N ALA A 15 -31.39 2.51 45.81
CA ALA A 15 -32.15 2.33 44.56
C ALA A 15 -32.00 3.57 43.66
N LEU A 16 -32.24 3.38 42.36
CA LEU A 16 -32.16 4.31 41.21
C LEU A 16 -30.75 4.49 40.62
N THR A 17 -30.37 3.87 39.49
CA THR A 17 -30.95 4.01 38.13
C THR A 17 -31.45 5.41 37.82
N SER A 18 -30.60 6.26 37.24
CA SER A 18 -30.90 7.03 36.02
C SER A 18 -29.79 8.05 35.69
N THR A 19 -29.40 8.04 34.40
CA THR A 19 -29.00 9.20 33.60
C THR A 19 -27.83 10.08 34.08
N LEU A 20 -26.61 9.65 33.75
CA LEU A 20 -25.62 10.60 33.22
C LEU A 20 -25.57 10.41 31.71
N SER A 21 -26.36 11.22 31.03
CA SER A 21 -26.26 11.44 29.59
C SER A 21 -24.88 12.04 29.31
N PHE A 22 -23.99 11.27 28.70
CA PHE A 22 -22.84 11.85 28.02
C PHE A 22 -23.36 12.57 26.78
N ASN A 23 -23.69 13.86 26.93
CA ASN A 23 -23.67 14.78 25.80
C ASN A 23 -22.21 14.93 25.39
N ALA A 24 -21.86 14.36 24.24
CA ALA A 24 -20.65 14.76 23.52
C ALA A 24 -20.89 16.17 22.96
N GLU A 25 -20.74 17.18 23.81
CA GLU A 25 -20.50 18.55 23.35
C GLU A 25 -19.00 18.67 23.02
N ALA A 26 -18.71 19.08 21.79
CA ALA A 26 -17.36 19.34 21.30
C ALA A 26 -16.62 20.29 22.25
N ARG A 27 -15.40 19.93 22.66
CA ARG A 27 -14.52 20.84 23.39
C ARG A 27 -13.95 21.90 22.44
N PRO A 28 -13.81 23.17 22.86
CA PRO A 28 -13.11 24.19 22.08
C PRO A 28 -11.58 24.06 22.22
N GLN A 29 -10.87 24.29 21.11
CA GLN A 29 -9.40 24.36 21.00
C GLN A 29 -8.85 25.75 21.41
N PRO A 30 -7.56 25.88 21.81
CA PRO A 30 -6.93 27.12 22.27
C PRO A 30 -6.58 28.10 21.14
N THR A 31 -6.42 29.38 21.48
CA THR A 31 -6.27 30.52 20.54
C THR A 31 -4.82 30.88 20.20
N ASP A 32 -4.64 31.56 19.07
CA ASP A 32 -3.41 31.91 18.33
C ASP A 32 -2.25 32.67 19.05
N GLU A 33 -2.19 32.72 20.39
CA GLU A 33 -1.14 33.46 21.11
C GLU A 33 0.04 32.59 21.62
N ASP A 34 0.03 31.27 21.43
CA ASP A 34 1.05 30.37 22.01
C ASP A 34 2.21 29.95 21.07
N LEU A 35 2.34 30.52 19.87
CA LEU A 35 3.42 30.17 18.94
C LEU A 35 4.50 31.27 18.84
N GLY A 36 5.42 31.24 19.80
CA GLY A 36 6.63 32.05 19.83
C GLY A 36 7.68 31.64 18.78
N THR A 37 8.37 32.65 18.24
CA THR A 37 9.39 32.63 17.19
C THR A 37 10.79 32.22 17.68
N THR A 38 11.54 31.40 16.93
CA THR A 38 13.04 31.39 16.85
C THR A 38 13.48 30.45 15.73
N ILE A 39 13.99 30.86 14.56
CA ILE A 39 15.35 31.33 14.18
C ILE A 39 16.49 30.33 14.52
N GLY A 40 16.97 29.57 13.51
CA GLY A 40 18.29 28.90 13.48
C GLY A 40 19.44 29.90 13.25
N PRO A 41 20.75 29.53 13.10
CA PRO A 41 21.20 28.68 11.97
C PRO A 41 22.61 27.98 12.06
N HIS A 42 22.98 27.26 10.97
CA HIS A 42 24.34 26.92 10.42
C HIS A 42 25.25 25.95 11.21
N THR A 43 26.13 25.07 10.68
CA THR A 43 26.98 24.84 9.46
C THR A 43 27.27 23.30 9.43
N GLY A 44 27.51 22.53 8.34
CA GLY A 44 28.50 22.58 7.24
C GLY A 44 29.80 21.83 7.61
N TYR A 45 30.19 20.73 6.92
CA TYR A 45 31.59 20.36 6.56
C TYR A 45 31.76 19.03 5.75
N ASP A 46 32.71 19.10 4.82
CA ASP A 46 33.18 18.21 3.73
C ASP A 46 34.02 16.95 4.11
N ASP A 47 33.87 15.92 3.25
CA ASP A 47 34.83 15.16 2.41
C ASP A 47 36.27 14.75 2.84
N GLY A 48 36.68 13.53 2.43
CA GLY A 48 38.09 13.09 2.32
C GLY A 48 38.36 11.61 1.98
N LEU A 49 39.02 11.37 0.83
CA LEU A 49 39.28 10.12 0.06
C LEU A 49 40.57 9.31 0.43
N GLY A 50 40.69 8.07 -0.11
CA GLY A 50 41.97 7.43 -0.55
C GLY A 50 42.19 5.94 -0.17
N THR A 51 41.87 4.92 -0.99
CA THR A 51 42.63 4.20 -2.07
C THR A 51 43.73 3.18 -1.65
N GLY A 52 43.66 1.95 -2.20
CA GLY A 52 44.85 1.18 -2.66
C GLY A 52 44.78 -0.37 -2.77
N PHE A 53 44.79 -0.89 -4.03
CA PHE A 53 45.57 -2.03 -4.63
C PHE A 53 45.59 -3.45 -3.96
N ASP A 54 45.65 -4.62 -4.62
CA ASP A 54 45.76 -5.11 -6.02
C ASP A 54 45.54 -6.66 -6.07
N GLU A 55 45.23 -7.21 -7.27
CA GLU A 55 45.62 -8.52 -7.88
C GLU A 55 45.39 -9.90 -7.14
N ASP A 56 45.06 -11.06 -7.73
CA ASP A 56 44.78 -11.56 -9.10
C ASP A 56 44.40 -13.08 -9.01
N LEU A 57 43.95 -13.68 -10.14
CA LEU A 57 43.96 -15.14 -10.54
C LEU A 57 42.75 -16.09 -10.30
N GLY A 58 42.23 -16.64 -11.42
CA GLY A 58 42.13 -18.11 -11.61
C GLY A 58 40.79 -18.74 -12.06
N ILE A 59 40.60 -18.86 -13.38
CA ILE A 59 39.50 -19.56 -14.12
C ILE A 59 39.57 -21.10 -14.00
N VAL A 60 38.43 -21.85 -14.07
CA VAL A 60 38.14 -23.03 -14.95
C VAL A 60 36.65 -23.44 -14.87
N ILE A 61 35.99 -23.62 -16.04
CA ILE A 61 34.63 -24.13 -16.26
C ILE A 61 34.69 -25.58 -16.82
N GLY A 62 33.69 -26.41 -16.53
CA GLY A 62 33.37 -27.67 -17.25
C GLY A 62 31.86 -27.93 -17.30
N PRO A 63 31.33 -28.63 -18.33
CA PRO A 63 30.07 -28.27 -19.00
C PRO A 63 28.86 -29.13 -18.60
N HIS A 64 27.65 -28.59 -18.74
CA HIS A 64 26.43 -29.40 -18.90
C HIS A 64 25.53 -28.80 -19.98
N GLU A 65 25.34 -29.58 -21.04
CA GLU A 65 24.48 -29.32 -22.20
C GLU A 65 23.00 -29.20 -21.77
N LYS A 66 22.31 -28.15 -22.24
CA LYS A 66 20.84 -28.07 -22.30
C LYS A 66 20.44 -28.11 -23.77
N GLU A 67 19.49 -28.97 -24.11
CA GLU A 67 18.84 -29.02 -25.42
C GLU A 67 18.12 -27.69 -25.71
N GLU A 68 18.48 -27.06 -26.83
CA GLU A 68 17.84 -25.85 -27.35
C GLU A 68 16.50 -26.18 -28.02
N VAL A 69 15.41 -25.62 -27.49
CA VAL A 69 14.18 -25.43 -28.26
C VAL A 69 14.38 -24.23 -29.15
N ASN A 70 14.56 -24.49 -30.45
CA ASN A 70 14.80 -23.50 -31.47
C ASN A 70 13.53 -22.66 -31.68
N ILE A 71 13.44 -21.50 -31.03
CA ILE A 71 12.46 -20.45 -31.34
C ILE A 71 13.02 -19.66 -32.51
N ASP A 72 12.34 -19.75 -33.64
CA ASP A 72 12.70 -19.10 -34.90
C ASP A 72 13.00 -17.59 -34.71
N GLU A 73 14.29 -17.22 -34.79
CA GLU A 73 14.79 -15.85 -34.59
C GLU A 73 14.18 -14.86 -35.60
N GLU A 74 13.68 -15.33 -36.74
CA GLU A 74 13.00 -14.51 -37.75
C GLU A 74 11.61 -14.02 -37.30
N ALA A 75 10.93 -14.77 -36.42
CA ALA A 75 9.65 -14.36 -35.84
C ALA A 75 9.82 -13.32 -34.71
N LEU A 76 10.95 -13.33 -34.00
CA LEU A 76 11.29 -12.30 -33.00
C LEU A 76 11.73 -10.98 -33.68
N GLY A 77 12.44 -11.06 -34.81
CA GLY A 77 12.90 -9.91 -35.59
C GLY A 77 11.78 -9.13 -36.31
N THR A 78 10.61 -9.75 -36.52
CA THR A 78 9.43 -9.09 -37.12
C THR A 78 8.41 -8.63 -36.08
N ILE A 79 8.48 -9.13 -34.83
CA ILE A 79 7.59 -8.72 -33.71
C ILE A 79 8.22 -7.59 -32.86
N ILE A 80 9.54 -7.40 -32.96
CA ILE A 80 10.32 -6.34 -32.31
C ILE A 80 11.26 -5.73 -33.35
N GLY A 81 10.70 -4.91 -34.23
CA GLY A 81 11.51 -4.04 -35.08
C GLY A 81 12.24 -2.96 -34.26
N PRO A 82 13.10 -2.16 -34.90
CA PRO A 82 13.72 -0.96 -34.30
C PRO A 82 12.71 0.06 -33.75
N GLU A 83 11.42 -0.10 -34.04
CA GLU A 83 10.30 0.73 -33.58
C GLU A 83 9.33 -0.10 -32.71
N PHE A 84 9.71 -0.42 -31.47
CA PHE A 84 8.72 -0.92 -30.49
C PHE A 84 7.85 0.26 -30.07
N GLU A 85 6.61 0.27 -30.57
CA GLU A 85 5.56 1.24 -30.26
C GLU A 85 4.47 0.54 -29.46
N VAL A 86 4.05 1.14 -28.35
CA VAL A 86 2.95 0.63 -27.52
C VAL A 86 1.76 1.57 -27.61
N HIS A 87 0.63 1.02 -28.00
CA HIS A 87 -0.69 1.65 -28.01
C HIS A 87 -1.55 1.10 -26.87
N LYS A 88 -2.64 1.80 -26.55
CA LYS A 88 -3.68 1.28 -25.66
C LYS A 88 -4.19 -0.09 -26.12
N ASP A 89 -4.33 -0.29 -27.44
CA ASP A 89 -4.90 -1.52 -28.02
C ASP A 89 -3.95 -2.74 -27.98
N ASP A 90 -2.70 -2.55 -27.54
CA ASP A 90 -1.77 -3.67 -27.28
C ASP A 90 -2.05 -4.39 -25.95
N PHE A 91 -2.93 -3.82 -25.12
CA PHE A 91 -3.41 -4.45 -23.90
C PHE A 91 -4.65 -5.31 -24.18
N PRO A 92 -4.95 -6.32 -23.35
CA PRO A 92 -6.17 -7.11 -23.50
C PRO A 92 -7.43 -6.25 -23.61
N GLU A 93 -8.42 -6.70 -24.38
CA GLU A 93 -9.69 -5.97 -24.55
C GLU A 93 -10.42 -5.73 -23.23
N ASP A 94 -10.30 -6.69 -22.28
CA ASP A 94 -10.84 -6.62 -20.92
C ASP A 94 -9.91 -5.91 -19.92
N PHE A 95 -8.82 -5.28 -20.38
CA PHE A 95 -7.85 -4.65 -19.49
C PHE A 95 -8.40 -3.37 -18.86
N ILE A 96 -8.25 -3.26 -17.54
CA ILE A 96 -8.70 -2.09 -16.79
C ILE A 96 -7.59 -1.05 -16.74
N PHE A 97 -7.85 0.15 -17.26
CA PHE A 97 -7.08 1.35 -16.99
C PHE A 97 -7.86 2.23 -16.04
N GLY A 98 -7.40 2.32 -14.80
CA GLY A 98 -8.12 2.99 -13.72
C GLY A 98 -7.27 3.95 -12.90
N THR A 99 -7.92 4.55 -11.91
CA THR A 99 -7.27 5.36 -10.87
C THR A 99 -7.67 4.84 -9.49
N SER A 100 -6.86 5.15 -8.49
CA SER A 100 -7.03 4.71 -7.11
C SER A 100 -7.14 5.87 -6.13
N VAL A 101 -7.95 5.69 -5.09
CA VAL A 101 -8.01 6.51 -3.86
C VAL A 101 -8.27 5.62 -2.64
N SER A 102 -8.10 6.16 -1.43
CA SER A 102 -8.57 5.53 -0.19
C SER A 102 -9.47 6.48 0.59
N ALA A 103 -10.43 5.92 1.32
CA ALA A 103 -11.51 6.66 1.96
C ALA A 103 -11.01 7.71 2.95
N PHE A 104 -10.16 7.35 3.92
CA PHE A 104 -9.58 8.32 4.85
C PHE A 104 -8.84 9.46 4.13
N GLN A 105 -8.12 9.16 3.04
CA GLN A 105 -7.30 10.16 2.35
C GLN A 105 -8.10 11.17 1.52
N VAL A 106 -9.35 10.85 1.12
CA VAL A 106 -10.14 11.71 0.21
C VAL A 106 -11.52 12.12 0.70
N GLU A 107 -12.20 11.30 1.50
CA GLU A 107 -13.64 11.49 1.77
C GLU A 107 -13.95 12.66 2.69
N GLY A 108 -13.20 12.78 3.79
CA GLY A 108 -13.51 13.68 4.90
C GLY A 108 -14.57 13.15 5.88
N ALA A 109 -14.59 13.72 7.08
CA ALA A 109 -15.44 13.40 8.21
C ALA A 109 -16.65 14.35 8.31
N LYS A 110 -17.40 14.55 7.21
CA LYS A 110 -18.51 15.52 7.14
C LYS A 110 -19.42 15.46 8.38
N LYS A 111 -19.53 16.60 9.07
CA LYS A 111 -20.36 16.73 10.28
C LYS A 111 -21.79 16.26 10.02
N GLY A 112 -22.29 15.43 10.92
CA GLY A 112 -23.65 14.89 10.84
C GLY A 112 -23.82 13.62 9.99
N SER A 113 -22.78 13.17 9.26
CA SER A 113 -22.85 11.97 8.40
C SER A 113 -22.92 10.62 9.13
N GLY A 114 -22.88 10.62 10.46
CA GLY A 114 -22.92 9.40 11.28
C GLY A 114 -21.66 8.53 11.26
N ARG A 115 -20.60 8.89 10.52
CA ARG A 115 -19.29 8.19 10.52
C ARG A 115 -18.68 8.18 11.93
N GLY A 116 -18.21 7.02 12.38
CA GLY A 116 -17.43 6.86 13.61
C GLY A 116 -15.96 7.22 13.44
N LEU A 117 -15.24 7.37 14.56
CA LEU A 117 -13.80 7.66 14.56
C LEU A 117 -12.98 6.42 14.22
N THR A 118 -11.91 6.64 13.48
CA THR A 118 -10.89 5.65 13.14
C THR A 118 -9.62 5.90 13.97
N THR A 119 -8.71 4.93 13.97
CA THR A 119 -7.37 5.10 14.55
C THR A 119 -6.60 6.25 13.92
N TRP A 120 -6.86 6.58 12.65
CA TRP A 120 -6.21 7.71 11.99
C TRP A 120 -6.76 9.06 12.45
N ASP A 121 -8.08 9.20 12.69
CA ASP A 121 -8.64 10.43 13.26
C ASP A 121 -8.00 10.70 14.63
N GLU A 122 -7.91 9.68 15.50
CA GLU A 122 -7.23 9.81 16.79
C GLU A 122 -5.75 10.16 16.63
N PHE A 123 -5.03 9.45 15.75
CA PHE A 123 -3.59 9.65 15.57
C PHE A 123 -3.25 11.08 15.12
N THR A 124 -3.97 11.63 14.14
CA THR A 124 -3.71 12.98 13.62
C THR A 124 -4.07 14.06 14.65
N HIS A 125 -5.14 13.86 15.45
CA HIS A 125 -5.57 14.84 16.46
C HIS A 125 -4.74 14.76 17.74
N MET A 126 -4.29 13.57 18.15
CA MET A 126 -3.51 13.37 19.37
C MET A 126 -2.02 13.61 19.17
N TYR A 127 -1.50 13.36 17.97
CA TYR A 127 -0.08 13.50 17.62
C TYR A 127 0.10 14.34 16.35
N PRO A 128 -0.34 15.60 16.33
CA PRO A 128 -0.20 16.46 15.16
C PRO A 128 1.26 16.65 14.74
N ASP A 129 2.20 16.57 15.68
CA ASP A 129 3.65 16.61 15.43
C ASP A 129 4.18 15.39 14.65
N LYS A 130 3.42 14.29 14.62
CA LYS A 130 3.74 13.11 13.79
C LYS A 130 3.23 13.22 12.35
N VAL A 131 2.51 14.29 12.01
CA VAL A 131 2.10 14.59 10.65
C VAL A 131 2.85 15.83 10.17
N ASP A 132 3.44 15.78 8.98
CA ASP A 132 4.12 16.94 8.40
C ASP A 132 3.14 18.14 8.38
N ARG A 133 3.54 19.23 9.06
CA ARG A 133 2.75 20.46 9.25
C ARG A 133 1.44 20.31 10.03
N GLY A 134 1.27 19.23 10.81
CA GLY A 134 0.12 19.08 11.71
C GLY A 134 -1.23 18.93 11.02
N GLY A 135 -1.24 18.44 9.77
CA GLY A 135 -2.49 18.24 9.04
C GLY A 135 -3.31 17.05 9.54
N ASP A 136 -4.59 17.06 9.20
CA ASP A 136 -5.54 15.95 9.40
C ASP A 136 -6.35 15.72 8.10
N ALA A 137 -7.22 14.72 8.13
CA ALA A 137 -8.13 14.39 7.03
C ALA A 137 -9.60 14.69 7.36
N ASP A 138 -9.88 15.64 8.26
CA ASP A 138 -11.25 15.97 8.67
C ASP A 138 -12.09 16.45 7.48
N THR A 139 -11.46 17.21 6.58
CA THR A 139 -12.04 17.57 5.27
C THR A 139 -11.47 16.73 4.14
N ALA A 140 -10.19 16.35 4.22
CA ALA A 140 -9.45 15.73 3.12
C ALA A 140 -9.57 16.57 1.84
N VAL A 141 -10.14 16.01 0.77
CA VAL A 141 -10.51 16.75 -0.45
C VAL A 141 -12.02 16.73 -0.72
N ASP A 142 -12.82 16.45 0.32
CA ASP A 142 -14.29 16.43 0.31
C ASP A 142 -14.89 15.55 -0.79
N PHE A 143 -14.26 14.39 -1.06
CA PHE A 143 -14.78 13.41 -2.02
C PHE A 143 -16.18 12.92 -1.60
N TYR A 144 -16.49 12.86 -0.31
CA TYR A 144 -17.82 12.47 0.19
C TYR A 144 -18.95 13.32 -0.40
N THR A 145 -18.72 14.62 -0.58
CA THR A 145 -19.72 15.52 -1.18
C THR A 145 -19.54 15.65 -2.70
N ARG A 146 -18.32 15.42 -3.22
CA ARG A 146 -17.92 15.78 -4.60
C ARG A 146 -17.73 14.60 -5.54
N TYR A 147 -17.93 13.37 -5.11
CA TYR A 147 -17.66 12.17 -5.93
C TYR A 147 -18.30 12.20 -7.33
N LYS A 148 -19.48 12.83 -7.50
CA LYS A 148 -20.11 12.97 -8.82
C LYS A 148 -19.33 13.87 -9.78
N ASP A 149 -18.68 14.90 -9.26
CA ASP A 149 -17.78 15.74 -10.05
C ASP A 149 -16.45 15.01 -10.31
N ASP A 150 -15.94 14.29 -9.31
CA ASP A 150 -14.72 13.50 -9.45
C ASP A 150 -14.88 12.35 -10.47
N ILE A 151 -16.08 11.76 -10.60
CA ILE A 151 -16.40 10.79 -11.68
C ILE A 151 -16.28 11.42 -13.07
N LYS A 152 -16.62 12.72 -13.23
CA LYS A 152 -16.46 13.41 -14.53
C LYS A 152 -14.99 13.50 -14.90
N LEU A 153 -14.09 13.65 -13.93
CA LEU A 153 -12.64 13.66 -14.14
C LEU A 153 -12.15 12.30 -14.65
N MET A 154 -12.66 11.20 -14.09
CA MET A 154 -12.33 9.84 -14.58
C MET A 154 -12.77 9.66 -16.05
N LYS A 155 -13.94 10.18 -16.43
CA LYS A 155 -14.39 10.16 -17.84
C LYS A 155 -13.54 11.04 -18.74
N GLU A 156 -13.12 12.20 -18.24
CA GLU A 156 -12.18 13.07 -18.95
C GLU A 156 -10.86 12.34 -19.22
N LEU A 157 -10.34 11.57 -18.25
CA LEU A 157 -9.16 10.74 -18.39
C LEU A 157 -9.33 9.50 -19.29
N LYS A 158 -10.55 9.15 -19.69
CA LYS A 158 -10.87 7.90 -20.43
C LYS A 158 -10.56 6.61 -19.66
N THR A 159 -10.49 6.68 -18.33
CA THR A 159 -10.33 5.48 -17.49
C THR A 159 -11.64 4.71 -17.39
N ASN A 160 -11.56 3.37 -17.37
CA ASN A 160 -12.70 2.46 -17.29
C ASN A 160 -12.81 1.73 -15.94
N GLY A 161 -11.93 2.02 -14.98
CA GLY A 161 -11.99 1.45 -13.64
C GLY A 161 -11.68 2.46 -12.54
N PHE A 162 -12.27 2.27 -11.37
CA PHE A 162 -11.98 3.08 -10.20
C PHE A 162 -11.83 2.22 -8.96
N ARG A 163 -10.64 2.26 -8.37
CA ARG A 163 -10.36 1.61 -7.10
C ARG A 163 -10.56 2.59 -5.95
N PHE A 164 -11.42 2.22 -5.00
CA PHE A 164 -11.64 2.98 -3.77
C PHE A 164 -11.77 2.04 -2.57
N SER A 165 -11.63 2.56 -1.35
CA SER A 165 -11.92 1.80 -0.14
C SER A 165 -13.26 2.18 0.48
N ILE A 166 -13.86 1.25 1.21
CA ILE A 166 -15.00 1.51 2.09
C ILE A 166 -14.45 1.83 3.48
N SER A 167 -14.79 2.98 4.04
CA SER A 167 -14.48 3.30 5.44
C SER A 167 -15.35 2.43 6.36
N TRP A 168 -14.71 1.54 7.12
CA TRP A 168 -15.40 0.64 8.05
C TRP A 168 -16.27 1.44 9.02
N THR A 169 -15.74 2.52 9.58
CA THR A 169 -16.48 3.35 10.55
C THR A 169 -17.59 4.20 9.93
N ARG A 170 -17.57 4.40 8.60
CA ARG A 170 -18.69 5.04 7.90
C ARG A 170 -19.88 4.10 7.77
N ILE A 171 -19.67 2.80 7.66
CA ILE A 171 -20.74 1.79 7.66
C ILE A 171 -21.12 1.36 9.08
N MET A 172 -20.12 1.11 9.94
CA MET A 172 -20.28 0.62 11.31
C MET A 172 -19.51 1.55 12.26
N PRO A 173 -20.14 2.61 12.80
CA PRO A 173 -19.45 3.63 13.59
C PRO A 173 -18.70 3.11 14.83
N TYR A 174 -19.14 1.98 15.38
CA TYR A 174 -18.51 1.30 16.53
C TYR A 174 -17.81 -0.01 16.13
N GLY A 175 -17.60 -0.24 14.83
CA GLY A 175 -16.92 -1.41 14.28
C GLY A 175 -17.78 -2.68 14.16
N ARG A 176 -19.00 -2.72 14.72
CA ARG A 176 -19.86 -3.92 14.72
C ARG A 176 -21.29 -3.68 14.26
N ILE A 177 -21.90 -4.75 13.75
CA ILE A 177 -23.35 -4.87 13.61
C ILE A 177 -23.93 -5.20 14.99
N LYS A 178 -25.03 -4.52 15.35
CA LYS A 178 -25.74 -4.73 16.61
C LYS A 178 -26.00 -6.22 16.87
N LYS A 179 -25.47 -6.77 17.95
CA LYS A 179 -26.01 -8.00 18.56
C LYS A 179 -27.18 -7.57 19.45
N ASP A 180 -28.31 -8.24 19.32
CA ASP A 180 -29.57 -7.82 19.94
C ASP A 180 -29.41 -7.56 21.45
N GLY A 181 -29.99 -6.45 21.95
CA GLY A 181 -30.06 -6.11 23.37
C GLY A 181 -29.04 -5.14 23.99
N THR A 182 -27.92 -4.77 23.36
CA THR A 182 -26.96 -3.79 23.95
C THR A 182 -27.08 -2.38 23.35
N LYS A 183 -26.69 -1.36 24.13
CA LYS A 183 -26.83 0.08 23.86
C LYS A 183 -25.80 0.65 22.85
N GLU A 184 -25.31 -0.14 21.90
CA GLU A 184 -24.42 0.35 20.84
C GLU A 184 -25.22 0.70 19.59
N LYS A 185 -25.00 1.90 19.02
CA LYS A 185 -25.70 2.36 17.81
C LYS A 185 -25.17 1.56 16.61
N GLY A 186 -26.06 0.92 15.86
CA GLY A 186 -25.74 -0.04 14.80
C GLY A 186 -25.22 0.58 13.49
N VAL A 187 -25.56 -0.06 12.36
CA VAL A 187 -25.21 0.35 11.00
C VAL A 187 -25.61 1.80 10.72
N ASN A 188 -24.73 2.56 10.08
CA ASN A 188 -25.00 3.90 9.58
C ASN A 188 -25.55 3.84 8.15
N GLU A 189 -26.88 3.95 8.02
CA GLU A 189 -27.57 3.89 6.73
C GLU A 189 -27.18 5.03 5.77
N GLU A 190 -26.77 6.20 6.28
CA GLU A 190 -26.25 7.27 5.41
C GLU A 190 -24.93 6.87 4.74
N GLY A 191 -24.05 6.19 5.48
CA GLY A 191 -22.81 5.62 4.95
C GLY A 191 -23.07 4.54 3.91
N VAL A 192 -24.02 3.64 4.19
CA VAL A 192 -24.46 2.60 3.23
C VAL A 192 -25.03 3.25 1.96
N LYS A 193 -25.82 4.32 2.11
CA LYS A 193 -26.37 5.07 0.98
C LYS A 193 -25.28 5.73 0.15
N PHE A 194 -24.29 6.36 0.78
CA PHE A 194 -23.17 7.00 0.08
C PHE A 194 -22.45 6.02 -0.85
N TYR A 195 -22.03 4.85 -0.35
CA TYR A 195 -21.35 3.88 -1.21
C TYR A 195 -22.26 3.27 -2.28
N ASN A 196 -23.55 3.06 -1.99
CA ASN A 196 -24.51 2.67 -3.03
C ASN A 196 -24.61 3.71 -4.15
N ASP A 197 -24.76 4.99 -3.79
CA ASP A 197 -24.86 6.07 -4.77
C ASP A 197 -23.57 6.21 -5.59
N LEU A 198 -22.40 6.08 -4.94
CA LEU A 198 -21.09 6.08 -5.60
C LEU A 198 -20.97 4.93 -6.61
N ILE A 199 -21.23 3.69 -6.18
CA ILE A 199 -21.16 2.50 -7.03
C ILE A 199 -22.11 2.62 -8.23
N ASN A 200 -23.35 3.07 -7.99
CA ASN A 200 -24.31 3.28 -9.07
C ASN A 200 -23.82 4.34 -10.05
N ALA A 201 -23.33 5.48 -9.55
CA ALA A 201 -22.83 6.55 -10.40
C ALA A 201 -21.60 6.13 -11.23
N LEU A 202 -20.71 5.27 -10.70
CA LEU A 202 -19.58 4.72 -11.45
C LEU A 202 -20.08 3.85 -12.62
N ILE A 203 -20.97 2.91 -12.34
CA ILE A 203 -21.53 1.99 -13.34
C ILE A 203 -22.33 2.76 -14.41
N GLU A 204 -23.14 3.74 -14.02
CA GLU A 204 -23.88 4.63 -14.94
C GLU A 204 -22.95 5.42 -15.89
N ASN A 205 -21.66 5.50 -15.57
CA ASN A 205 -20.64 6.17 -16.37
C ASN A 205 -19.61 5.22 -16.98
N ASP A 206 -19.92 3.92 -17.04
CA ASP A 206 -19.09 2.86 -17.63
C ASP A 206 -17.71 2.73 -16.94
N ILE A 207 -17.67 2.97 -15.63
CA ILE A 207 -16.47 2.82 -14.80
C ILE A 207 -16.68 1.65 -13.84
N GLU A 208 -15.84 0.64 -13.94
CA GLU A 208 -15.90 -0.56 -13.11
C GLU A 208 -15.44 -0.26 -11.67
N PRO A 209 -16.27 -0.52 -10.64
CA PRO A 209 -15.87 -0.35 -9.26
C PRO A 209 -14.97 -1.49 -8.79
N SER A 210 -13.79 -1.15 -8.29
CA SER A 210 -12.86 -2.03 -7.58
C SER A 210 -12.78 -1.62 -6.11
N VAL A 211 -13.18 -2.49 -5.19
CA VAL A 211 -13.38 -2.12 -3.77
C VAL A 211 -12.32 -2.74 -2.87
N THR A 212 -11.69 -1.91 -2.05
CA THR A 212 -10.84 -2.34 -0.93
C THR A 212 -11.62 -2.27 0.39
N LEU A 213 -11.71 -3.37 1.13
CA LEU A 213 -12.47 -3.42 2.39
C LEU A 213 -11.71 -2.76 3.55
N PHE A 214 -10.39 -2.94 3.63
CA PHE A 214 -9.57 -2.33 4.66
C PHE A 214 -8.37 -1.58 4.08
N HIS A 215 -8.34 -0.28 4.31
CA HIS A 215 -7.24 0.60 3.91
C HIS A 215 -6.75 1.40 5.14
N TRP A 216 -6.21 0.67 6.12
CA TRP A 216 -5.49 1.16 7.31
C TRP A 216 -6.30 1.95 8.35
N GLU A 217 -7.60 2.16 8.15
CA GLU A 217 -8.47 2.90 9.06
C GLU A 217 -9.31 1.99 9.98
N SER A 218 -8.67 1.38 10.98
CA SER A 218 -9.38 0.58 12.00
C SER A 218 -10.39 1.42 12.78
N PRO A 219 -11.58 0.89 13.10
CA PRO A 219 -12.50 1.56 14.02
C PRO A 219 -11.85 1.83 15.38
N LEU A 220 -11.84 3.08 15.82
CA LEU A 220 -11.22 3.47 17.09
C LEU A 220 -11.87 2.75 18.29
N ALA A 221 -13.18 2.48 18.20
CA ALA A 221 -13.90 1.73 19.23
C ALA A 221 -13.30 0.32 19.46
N LEU A 222 -12.86 -0.35 18.39
CA LEU A 222 -12.25 -1.67 18.45
C LEU A 222 -10.79 -1.60 18.95
N GLU A 223 -10.07 -0.54 18.56
CA GLU A 223 -8.71 -0.28 19.05
C GLU A 223 -8.72 -0.04 20.57
N ILE A 224 -9.66 0.76 21.09
CA ILE A 224 -9.78 1.04 22.53
C ILE A 224 -10.20 -0.22 23.31
N GLU A 225 -11.10 -1.03 22.76
CA GLU A 225 -11.64 -2.17 23.49
C GLU A 225 -10.64 -3.33 23.62
N TYR A 226 -9.85 -3.61 22.58
CA TYR A 226 -8.96 -4.77 22.56
C TYR A 226 -7.71 -4.61 21.68
N GLU A 227 -7.31 -3.38 21.37
CA GLU A 227 -6.13 -3.06 20.54
C GLU A 227 -6.24 -3.56 19.08
N GLY A 228 -7.46 -3.62 18.55
CA GLY A 228 -7.72 -3.85 17.13
C GLY A 228 -7.04 -5.10 16.61
N PHE A 229 -6.15 -4.95 15.62
CA PHE A 229 -5.48 -6.08 14.98
C PHE A 229 -4.45 -6.81 15.85
N LEU A 230 -4.13 -6.34 17.06
CA LEU A 230 -3.34 -7.12 18.01
C LEU A 230 -4.11 -8.29 18.62
N SER A 231 -5.44 -8.24 18.59
CA SER A 231 -6.30 -9.30 19.10
C SER A 231 -6.89 -10.16 17.98
N GLU A 232 -6.94 -11.47 18.20
CA GLU A 232 -7.65 -12.42 17.32
C GLU A 232 -9.14 -12.09 17.17
N ARG A 233 -9.74 -11.36 18.13
CA ARG A 233 -11.14 -10.92 18.09
C ARG A 233 -11.47 -10.10 16.85
N ILE A 234 -10.49 -9.39 16.28
CA ILE A 234 -10.68 -8.59 15.06
C ILE A 234 -11.09 -9.45 13.86
N VAL A 235 -10.72 -10.73 13.84
CA VAL A 235 -10.97 -11.63 12.70
C VAL A 235 -12.46 -11.77 12.46
N ASP A 236 -13.24 -11.97 13.52
CA ASP A 236 -14.70 -12.09 13.42
C ASP A 236 -15.38 -10.74 13.16
N ASP A 237 -14.87 -9.65 13.75
CA ASP A 237 -15.42 -8.32 13.50
C ASP A 237 -15.20 -7.90 12.03
N PHE A 238 -14.02 -8.17 11.47
CA PHE A 238 -13.73 -7.96 10.05
C PHE A 238 -14.52 -8.90 9.14
N ARG A 239 -14.66 -10.18 9.49
CA ARG A 239 -15.51 -11.16 8.77
C ARG A 239 -16.94 -10.63 8.62
N ASN A 240 -17.53 -10.14 9.71
CA ASN A 240 -18.89 -9.62 9.72
C ASN A 240 -19.02 -8.32 8.92
N PHE A 241 -18.02 -7.43 8.98
CA PHE A 241 -17.98 -6.24 8.14
C PHE A 241 -17.89 -6.58 6.64
N ALA A 242 -16.97 -7.46 6.26
CA ALA A 242 -16.80 -7.92 4.89
C ALA A 242 -18.09 -8.56 4.35
N LYS A 243 -18.68 -9.50 5.12
CA LYS A 243 -19.98 -10.12 4.80
C LYS A 243 -21.07 -9.08 4.52
N PHE A 244 -21.19 -8.08 5.39
CA PHE A 244 -22.18 -7.02 5.22
C PHE A 244 -21.95 -6.23 3.92
N CYS A 245 -20.69 -5.87 3.62
CA CYS A 245 -20.34 -5.20 2.36
C CYS A 245 -20.70 -6.06 1.14
N PHE A 246 -20.38 -7.35 1.17
CA PHE A 246 -20.74 -8.31 0.11
C PHE A 246 -22.25 -8.40 -0.10
N GLU A 247 -23.03 -8.50 0.97
CA GLU A 247 -24.50 -8.55 0.90
C GLU A 247 -25.14 -7.26 0.38
N LYS A 248 -24.51 -6.10 0.64
CA LYS A 248 -25.03 -4.79 0.23
C LYS A 248 -24.60 -4.36 -1.16
N PHE A 249 -23.39 -4.73 -1.59
CA PHE A 249 -22.77 -4.16 -2.79
C PHE A 249 -22.31 -5.21 -3.81
N GLY A 250 -22.23 -6.50 -3.43
CA GLY A 250 -21.69 -7.57 -4.28
C GLY A 250 -22.49 -7.84 -5.55
N ASP A 251 -23.75 -7.41 -5.61
CA ASP A 251 -24.57 -7.49 -6.82
C ASP A 251 -23.99 -6.66 -7.98
N ARG A 252 -23.28 -5.57 -7.66
CA ARG A 252 -22.69 -4.61 -8.60
C ARG A 252 -21.17 -4.61 -8.61
N VAL A 253 -20.52 -4.81 -7.46
CA VAL A 253 -19.06 -4.81 -7.36
C VAL A 253 -18.51 -6.21 -7.64
N LYS A 254 -17.62 -6.31 -8.64
CA LYS A 254 -17.05 -7.58 -9.11
C LYS A 254 -15.55 -7.73 -8.87
N ASN A 255 -14.86 -6.68 -8.42
CA ASN A 255 -13.46 -6.75 -8.02
C ASN A 255 -13.31 -6.31 -6.56
N TRP A 256 -12.92 -7.25 -5.70
CA TRP A 256 -12.79 -7.04 -4.25
C TRP A 256 -11.37 -7.32 -3.76
N ALA A 257 -10.84 -6.42 -2.95
CA ALA A 257 -9.66 -6.65 -2.15
C ALA A 257 -9.97 -6.57 -0.66
N THR A 258 -9.51 -7.54 0.12
CA THR A 258 -9.72 -7.50 1.58
C THR A 258 -8.88 -6.43 2.26
N PHE A 259 -7.57 -6.42 2.00
CA PHE A 259 -6.59 -5.56 2.66
C PHE A 259 -5.75 -4.82 1.63
N ASN A 260 -5.45 -3.55 1.91
CA ASN A 260 -4.36 -2.81 1.28
C ASN A 260 -3.09 -2.93 2.11
N GLU A 261 -1.99 -3.33 1.46
CA GLU A 261 -0.62 -3.26 1.99
C GLU A 261 -0.49 -3.65 3.47
N PRO A 262 -0.89 -4.88 3.84
CA PRO A 262 -0.96 -5.29 5.24
C PRO A 262 0.43 -5.32 5.90
N SER A 263 1.51 -5.45 5.12
CA SER A 263 2.90 -5.33 5.58
C SER A 263 3.23 -3.92 6.05
N VAL A 264 2.84 -2.89 5.30
CA VAL A 264 3.04 -1.49 5.69
C VAL A 264 2.22 -1.15 6.92
N TYR A 265 0.95 -1.55 6.97
CA TYR A 265 0.12 -1.36 8.16
C TYR A 265 0.77 -1.96 9.42
N SER A 266 1.22 -3.22 9.33
CA SER A 266 1.86 -3.93 10.44
C SER A 266 3.17 -3.26 10.88
N VAL A 267 4.03 -2.87 9.94
CA VAL A 267 5.35 -2.34 10.27
C VAL A 267 5.29 -0.86 10.67
N ALA A 268 4.61 -0.03 9.88
CA ALA A 268 4.54 1.40 10.14
C ALA A 268 3.68 1.75 11.36
N GLY A 269 2.61 0.99 11.60
CA GLY A 269 1.68 1.18 12.72
C GLY A 269 2.15 0.56 14.05
N TYR A 270 2.83 -0.59 13.99
CA TYR A 270 3.13 -1.41 15.18
C TYR A 270 4.62 -1.74 15.39
N SER A 271 5.51 -1.29 14.51
CA SER A 271 6.97 -1.40 14.72
C SER A 271 7.68 -0.05 14.67
N ARG A 272 7.42 0.78 13.65
CA ARG A 272 8.03 2.12 13.53
C ARG A 272 7.25 3.17 14.30
N GLY A 273 5.94 2.98 14.49
CA GLY A 273 5.05 3.93 15.15
C GLY A 273 4.89 5.26 14.42
N THR A 274 5.13 5.27 13.11
CA THR A 274 5.04 6.44 12.23
C THR A 274 3.67 6.59 11.57
N LYS A 275 2.84 5.54 11.59
CA LYS A 275 1.45 5.55 11.14
C LYS A 275 0.54 5.11 12.30
N ALA A 276 -0.76 5.41 12.21
CA ALA A 276 -1.72 4.97 13.23
C ALA A 276 -1.70 3.43 13.42
N PRO A 277 -1.84 2.92 14.66
CA PRO A 277 -2.08 3.63 15.93
C PRO A 277 -0.82 4.23 16.58
N GLY A 278 0.34 4.17 15.92
CA GLY A 278 1.56 4.84 16.39
C GLY A 278 2.30 4.09 17.49
N ARG A 279 2.28 2.75 17.46
CA ARG A 279 2.89 1.87 18.45
C ARG A 279 4.30 1.45 18.05
N CYS A 280 5.19 1.45 19.04
CA CYS A 280 6.57 0.97 18.92
C CYS A 280 7.18 0.76 20.32
N SER A 281 8.30 0.06 20.38
CA SER A 281 9.01 -0.24 21.64
C SER A 281 9.58 1.03 22.28
N ASP A 282 9.69 1.02 23.61
CA ASP A 282 10.12 2.16 24.44
C ASP A 282 11.49 2.76 24.08
N TRP A 283 12.36 1.99 23.42
CA TRP A 283 13.68 2.45 22.97
C TRP A 283 13.64 3.25 21.66
N SER A 284 12.50 3.30 20.98
CA SER A 284 12.33 4.03 19.73
C SER A 284 12.30 5.54 19.96
N PHE A 285 12.78 6.30 18.98
CA PHE A 285 12.73 7.75 18.99
C PHE A 285 12.18 8.29 17.66
N PRO A 286 11.14 9.15 17.67
CA PRO A 286 10.39 9.64 18.83
C PRO A 286 9.69 8.53 19.62
N LYS A 287 9.45 8.75 20.91
CA LYS A 287 8.81 7.74 21.77
C LYS A 287 7.38 7.47 21.32
N CYS A 288 7.01 6.20 21.28
CA CYS A 288 5.62 5.79 21.15
C CYS A 288 4.94 5.69 22.53
N PRO A 289 3.60 5.81 22.59
CA PRO A 289 2.86 5.66 23.85
C PRO A 289 2.97 4.25 24.45
N SER A 290 3.05 3.24 23.59
CA SER A 290 3.14 1.83 23.93
C SER A 290 3.53 0.99 22.70
N GLY A 291 3.83 -0.29 22.92
CA GLY A 291 4.01 -1.28 21.85
C GLY A 291 5.24 -2.16 22.03
N ASP A 292 5.28 -3.24 21.26
CA ASP A 292 6.44 -4.13 21.16
C ASP A 292 6.79 -4.38 19.68
N SER A 293 7.74 -3.61 19.16
CA SER A 293 8.22 -3.70 17.76
C SER A 293 8.76 -5.08 17.38
N SER A 294 9.06 -5.95 18.35
CA SER A 294 9.53 -7.31 18.12
C SER A 294 8.38 -8.33 18.01
N ARG A 295 7.16 -8.01 18.46
CA ARG A 295 6.04 -8.97 18.52
C ARG A 295 4.78 -8.47 17.83
N ASP A 296 4.41 -7.22 18.09
CA ASP A 296 3.19 -6.60 17.60
C ASP A 296 3.02 -6.69 16.06
N PRO A 297 4.03 -6.38 15.21
CA PRO A 297 3.87 -6.49 13.75
C PRO A 297 3.54 -7.91 13.29
N TYR A 298 4.09 -8.95 13.95
CA TYR A 298 3.82 -10.35 13.59
C TYR A 298 2.43 -10.81 14.02
N LYS A 299 1.94 -10.37 15.19
CA LYS A 299 0.57 -10.64 15.62
C LYS A 299 -0.45 -9.96 14.70
N VAL A 300 -0.22 -8.70 14.37
CA VAL A 300 -1.08 -7.91 13.47
C VAL A 300 -1.14 -8.55 12.08
N ALA A 301 0.01 -8.91 11.51
CA ALA A 301 0.06 -9.61 10.22
C ALA A 301 -0.65 -10.96 10.25
N HIS A 302 -0.48 -11.75 11.32
CA HIS A 302 -1.15 -13.03 11.48
C HIS A 302 -2.68 -12.88 11.52
N ASN A 303 -3.19 -11.94 12.31
CA ASN A 303 -4.63 -11.67 12.38
C ASN A 303 -5.18 -11.11 11.07
N GLN A 304 -4.43 -10.28 10.32
CA GLN A 304 -4.82 -9.84 8.98
C GLN A 304 -4.93 -11.01 7.99
N ILE A 305 -3.99 -11.97 8.04
CA ILE A 305 -4.03 -13.18 7.19
C ILE A 305 -5.27 -14.03 7.51
N LEU A 306 -5.56 -14.27 8.79
CA LEU A 306 -6.75 -15.02 9.20
C LEU A 306 -8.05 -14.28 8.87
N ALA A 307 -8.09 -12.96 9.05
CA ALA A 307 -9.21 -12.11 8.67
C ALA A 307 -9.45 -12.11 7.14
N HIS A 308 -8.39 -12.17 6.33
CA HIS A 308 -8.50 -12.31 4.88
C HIS A 308 -9.20 -13.62 4.52
N VAL A 309 -8.73 -14.76 5.05
CA VAL A 309 -9.33 -16.07 4.79
C VAL A 309 -10.81 -16.09 5.23
N ALA A 310 -11.10 -15.55 6.42
CA ALA A 310 -12.47 -15.43 6.92
C ALA A 310 -13.38 -14.62 5.99
N ALA A 311 -12.89 -13.50 5.44
CA ALA A 311 -13.65 -12.71 4.47
C ALA A 311 -13.83 -13.44 3.13
N VAL A 312 -12.81 -14.16 2.65
CA VAL A 312 -12.90 -14.98 1.42
C VAL A 312 -13.96 -16.06 1.59
N GLU A 313 -14.04 -16.73 2.74
CA GLU A 313 -15.11 -17.71 3.03
C GLU A 313 -16.52 -17.08 2.89
N GLU A 314 -16.74 -15.88 3.44
CA GLU A 314 -18.02 -15.18 3.30
C GLU A 314 -18.30 -14.75 1.86
N PHE A 315 -17.26 -14.33 1.12
CA PHE A 315 -17.37 -14.00 -0.30
C PHE A 315 -17.81 -15.21 -1.14
N ARG A 316 -17.23 -16.39 -0.90
CA ARG A 316 -17.61 -17.63 -1.62
C ARG A 316 -19.04 -18.08 -1.29
N ASN A 317 -19.54 -17.75 -0.09
CA ASN A 317 -20.91 -18.05 0.32
C ASN A 317 -21.93 -16.96 -0.08
N CYS A 318 -21.49 -15.87 -0.70
CA CYS A 318 -22.34 -14.75 -1.09
C CYS A 318 -22.93 -14.95 -2.49
N GLU A 319 -24.24 -15.22 -2.57
CA GLU A 319 -24.94 -15.40 -3.86
C GLU A 319 -24.85 -14.15 -4.77
N LYS A 320 -24.94 -12.96 -4.18
CA LYS A 320 -24.83 -11.70 -4.93
C LYS A 320 -23.45 -11.48 -5.56
N CYS A 321 -22.43 -12.09 -4.97
CA CYS A 321 -21.04 -11.99 -5.37
C CYS A 321 -20.71 -12.91 -6.56
N ALA A 322 -21.68 -13.64 -7.09
CA ALA A 322 -21.52 -14.44 -8.29
C ALA A 322 -20.88 -13.63 -9.43
N GLY A 323 -19.89 -14.26 -10.08
CA GLY A 323 -19.08 -13.65 -11.15
C GLY A 323 -18.04 -12.63 -10.67
N GLY A 324 -17.97 -12.32 -9.38
CA GLY A 324 -16.93 -11.46 -8.81
C GLY A 324 -15.65 -12.23 -8.49
N LYS A 325 -14.57 -11.48 -8.31
CA LYS A 325 -13.25 -11.94 -7.88
C LYS A 325 -12.85 -11.27 -6.58
N ILE A 326 -12.17 -12.02 -5.72
CA ILE A 326 -11.61 -11.52 -4.46
C ILE A 326 -10.12 -11.85 -4.36
N GLY A 327 -9.37 -10.86 -3.87
CA GLY A 327 -7.93 -10.96 -3.67
C GLY A 327 -7.46 -10.12 -2.49
N ILE A 328 -6.15 -9.88 -2.47
CA ILE A 328 -5.47 -9.02 -1.51
C ILE A 328 -4.54 -8.08 -2.28
N VAL A 329 -4.37 -6.85 -1.81
CA VAL A 329 -3.43 -5.89 -2.39
C VAL A 329 -2.18 -5.84 -1.53
N LEU A 330 -1.05 -6.26 -2.09
CA LEU A 330 0.25 -6.25 -1.43
C LEU A 330 1.12 -5.14 -2.03
N VAL A 331 1.91 -4.46 -1.21
CA VAL A 331 3.03 -3.68 -1.73
C VAL A 331 4.24 -4.57 -1.84
N SER A 332 4.97 -4.40 -2.93
CA SER A 332 6.36 -4.83 -2.96
C SER A 332 7.17 -3.90 -3.84
N HIS A 333 8.44 -3.83 -3.50
CA HIS A 333 9.47 -3.25 -4.35
C HIS A 333 10.19 -4.38 -5.06
N TRP A 334 10.93 -4.04 -6.11
CA TRP A 334 12.00 -4.92 -6.53
C TRP A 334 13.23 -4.64 -5.67
N PHE A 335 13.94 -5.70 -5.28
CA PHE A 335 15.16 -5.59 -4.50
C PHE A 335 16.31 -6.12 -5.33
N GLU A 336 17.23 -5.24 -5.70
CA GLU A 336 18.49 -5.64 -6.33
C GLU A 336 19.56 -5.86 -5.25
N PRO A 337 20.52 -6.77 -5.45
CA PRO A 337 21.74 -6.77 -4.66
C PRO A 337 22.56 -5.50 -4.94
N GLN A 338 23.23 -4.94 -3.93
CA GLN A 338 24.15 -3.81 -4.17
C GLN A 338 25.31 -4.21 -5.08
N ASP A 339 25.90 -5.38 -4.85
CA ASP A 339 26.80 -6.08 -5.77
C ASP A 339 26.22 -7.46 -6.14
N PRO A 340 25.80 -7.69 -7.40
CA PRO A 340 25.26 -8.97 -7.85
C PRO A 340 26.28 -10.12 -7.85
N ASN A 341 27.57 -9.82 -7.74
CA ASN A 341 28.62 -10.84 -7.62
C ASN A 341 28.90 -11.23 -6.17
N LEU A 342 28.36 -10.50 -5.19
CA LEU A 342 28.50 -10.79 -3.78
C LEU A 342 27.29 -11.60 -3.27
N SER A 343 27.50 -12.87 -2.96
CA SER A 343 26.40 -13.77 -2.53
C SER A 343 25.58 -13.25 -1.35
N LYS A 344 26.23 -12.54 -0.41
CA LYS A 344 25.54 -11.95 0.75
C LYS A 344 24.55 -10.84 0.38
N ASP A 345 24.84 -10.07 -0.67
CA ASP A 345 23.94 -9.03 -1.17
C ASP A 345 22.77 -9.65 -1.91
N VAL A 346 23.02 -10.72 -2.69
CA VAL A 346 21.98 -11.53 -3.34
C VAL A 346 21.04 -12.14 -2.30
N GLU A 347 21.58 -12.74 -1.24
CA GLU A 347 20.79 -13.26 -0.12
C GLU A 347 19.99 -12.15 0.60
N ALA A 348 20.56 -10.95 0.76
CA ALA A 348 19.88 -9.81 1.36
C ALA A 348 18.72 -9.31 0.47
N ALA A 349 18.92 -9.24 -0.84
CA ALA A 349 17.87 -8.89 -1.80
C ALA A 349 16.72 -9.91 -1.76
N ARG A 350 17.05 -11.20 -1.74
CA ARG A 350 16.07 -12.30 -1.62
C ARG A 350 15.27 -12.21 -0.34
N ARG A 351 15.96 -12.01 0.79
CA ARG A 351 15.32 -11.88 2.10
C ARG A 351 14.41 -10.66 2.18
N SER A 352 14.78 -9.55 1.52
CA SER A 352 13.92 -8.37 1.43
C SER A 352 12.61 -8.66 0.72
N LEU A 353 12.67 -9.35 -0.42
CA LEU A 353 11.48 -9.77 -1.17
C LEU A 353 10.59 -10.70 -0.33
N GLU A 354 11.19 -11.64 0.39
CA GLU A 354 10.46 -12.58 1.26
C GLU A 354 9.80 -11.91 2.46
N TYR A 355 10.47 -10.97 3.13
CA TYR A 355 9.89 -10.24 4.24
C TYR A 355 8.77 -9.28 3.78
N ILE A 356 8.84 -8.75 2.56
CA ILE A 356 7.87 -7.75 2.09
C ILE A 356 6.70 -8.39 1.33
N LEU A 357 6.97 -9.16 0.28
CA LEU A 357 5.95 -9.86 -0.51
C LEU A 357 5.60 -11.21 0.10
N GLY A 358 6.63 -12.03 0.36
CA GLY A 358 6.48 -13.42 0.78
C GLY A 358 5.76 -13.58 2.12
N TRP A 359 5.92 -12.63 3.04
CA TRP A 359 5.34 -12.66 4.39
C TRP A 359 3.82 -12.85 4.39
N PHE A 360 3.13 -12.30 3.37
CA PHE A 360 1.70 -12.50 3.16
C PHE A 360 1.40 -13.49 2.03
N LEU A 361 2.13 -13.41 0.91
CA LEU A 361 1.79 -14.21 -0.26
C LEU A 361 2.11 -15.69 -0.10
N ARG A 362 3.19 -16.06 0.63
CA ARG A 362 3.50 -17.48 0.90
C ARG A 362 2.47 -18.16 1.78
N PRO A 363 2.00 -17.57 2.91
CA PRO A 363 0.87 -18.15 3.65
C PRO A 363 -0.35 -18.40 2.77
N LEU A 364 -0.73 -17.43 1.94
CA LEU A 364 -1.93 -17.53 1.08
C LEU A 364 -1.77 -18.51 -0.09
N THR A 365 -0.54 -18.87 -0.45
CA THR A 365 -0.24 -19.79 -1.56
C THR A 365 0.05 -21.21 -1.07
N TYR A 366 0.83 -21.33 0.01
CA TYR A 366 1.41 -22.58 0.49
C TYR A 366 0.97 -22.96 1.93
N GLY A 367 0.26 -22.08 2.62
CA GLY A 367 -0.21 -22.31 3.99
C GLY A 367 0.84 -22.15 5.07
N GLN A 368 1.98 -21.53 4.76
CA GLN A 368 3.08 -21.30 5.70
C GLN A 368 3.84 -20.01 5.38
N TYR A 369 4.46 -19.42 6.41
CA TYR A 369 5.35 -18.27 6.24
C TYR A 369 6.61 -18.60 5.41
N PRO A 370 7.34 -17.58 4.91
CA PRO A 370 8.62 -17.78 4.24
C PRO A 370 9.62 -18.58 5.07
N LYS A 371 10.44 -19.40 4.38
CA LYS A 371 11.52 -20.20 4.98
C LYS A 371 12.48 -19.30 5.78
N GLU A 372 12.77 -18.12 5.25
CA GLU A 372 13.65 -17.10 5.84
C GLU A 372 13.18 -16.68 7.22
N MET A 373 11.85 -16.65 7.43
CA MET A 373 11.23 -16.28 8.71
C MET A 373 11.10 -17.48 9.64
N LEU A 374 10.72 -18.65 9.10
CA LEU A 374 10.55 -19.89 9.87
C LEU A 374 11.86 -20.43 10.44
N GLU A 375 12.95 -20.30 9.68
CA GLU A 375 14.27 -20.81 10.03
C GLU A 375 15.13 -19.78 10.79
N ASP A 376 14.68 -18.53 10.99
CA ASP A 376 15.41 -17.59 11.85
C ASP A 376 15.21 -17.95 13.33
N PRO A 377 16.26 -18.45 14.03
CA PRO A 377 16.15 -18.84 15.43
C PRO A 377 15.77 -17.67 16.34
N ASN A 378 16.11 -16.43 15.97
CA ASN A 378 15.79 -15.22 16.74
C ASN A 378 14.33 -14.81 16.60
N LEU A 379 13.62 -15.29 15.58
CA LEU A 379 12.21 -14.98 15.29
C LEU A 379 11.24 -16.10 15.71
N SER A 380 11.72 -17.35 15.75
CA SER A 380 10.92 -18.56 15.97
C SER A 380 9.90 -18.53 17.13
N ASN A 381 10.17 -17.77 18.20
CA ASN A 381 9.28 -17.64 19.37
C ASN A 381 8.35 -16.40 19.33
N ARG A 382 8.52 -15.51 18.35
CA ARG A 382 7.74 -14.27 18.17
C ARG A 382 6.83 -14.34 16.95
N LEU A 383 7.18 -15.14 15.93
CA LEU A 383 6.31 -15.43 14.80
C LEU A 383 5.20 -16.40 15.21
N PRO A 384 3.91 -16.01 15.11
CA PRO A 384 2.80 -16.92 15.36
C PRO A 384 2.84 -18.14 14.43
N LYS A 385 2.24 -19.25 14.86
CA LYS A 385 2.18 -20.48 14.06
C LYS A 385 0.75 -20.70 13.59
N PHE A 386 0.58 -21.08 12.33
CA PHE A 386 -0.67 -21.64 11.86
C PHE A 386 -0.80 -23.08 12.36
N SER A 387 -1.97 -23.41 12.89
CA SER A 387 -2.37 -24.81 13.08
C SER A 387 -2.49 -25.54 11.74
N ASP A 388 -2.54 -26.87 11.77
CA ASP A 388 -2.73 -27.68 10.56
C ASP A 388 -4.04 -27.34 9.84
N GLU A 389 -5.09 -27.00 10.60
CA GLU A 389 -6.37 -26.58 10.05
C GLU A 389 -6.28 -25.21 9.36
N GLU A 390 -5.65 -24.22 10.00
CA GLU A 390 -5.43 -22.90 9.40
C GLU A 390 -4.53 -22.99 8.17
N SER A 391 -3.45 -23.75 8.23
CA SER A 391 -2.54 -23.97 7.10
C SER A 391 -3.28 -24.62 5.91
N LYS A 392 -4.19 -25.56 6.18
CA LYS A 392 -5.04 -26.17 5.16
C LYS A 392 -6.06 -25.16 4.60
N LYS A 393 -6.70 -24.36 5.46
CA LYS A 393 -7.62 -23.30 5.03
C LYS A 393 -6.92 -22.28 4.15
N LEU A 394 -5.71 -21.86 4.51
CA LEU A 394 -4.90 -20.93 3.74
C LEU A 394 -4.61 -21.44 2.32
N ARG A 395 -4.13 -22.69 2.17
CA ARG A 395 -3.92 -23.30 0.84
C ARG A 395 -5.20 -23.41 0.01
N ASN A 396 -6.33 -23.63 0.68
CA ASN A 396 -7.62 -23.80 0.02
C ASN A 396 -8.35 -22.47 -0.23
N SER A 397 -7.93 -21.39 0.45
CA SER A 397 -8.43 -20.03 0.26
C SER A 397 -7.76 -19.45 -0.97
N SER A 398 -8.12 -19.97 -2.14
CA SER A 398 -7.56 -19.51 -3.40
C SER A 398 -7.88 -18.04 -3.62
N LEU A 399 -6.83 -17.23 -3.75
CA LEU A 399 -6.90 -15.88 -4.30
C LEU A 399 -7.36 -15.99 -5.76
N ASP A 400 -8.37 -15.22 -6.15
CA ASP A 400 -8.72 -15.11 -7.58
C ASP A 400 -7.69 -14.27 -8.32
N PHE A 401 -7.08 -13.31 -7.62
CA PHE A 401 -6.01 -12.47 -8.12
C PHE A 401 -5.08 -11.99 -7.00
N VAL A 402 -3.87 -11.56 -7.38
CA VAL A 402 -2.94 -10.81 -6.54
C VAL A 402 -2.96 -9.35 -6.98
N GLY A 403 -3.34 -8.45 -6.08
CA GLY A 403 -3.19 -7.02 -6.27
C GLY A 403 -1.78 -6.59 -5.88
N LEU A 404 -1.14 -5.77 -6.70
CA LEU A 404 0.22 -5.28 -6.48
C LEU A 404 0.25 -3.75 -6.47
N ASN A 405 0.77 -3.18 -5.40
CA ASN A 405 1.18 -1.79 -5.34
C ASN A 405 2.68 -1.72 -5.59
N TYR A 406 3.09 -1.02 -6.64
CA TYR A 406 4.49 -0.92 -7.05
C TYR A 406 4.89 0.52 -7.30
N TYR A 407 5.96 0.95 -6.62
CA TYR A 407 6.47 2.32 -6.71
C TYR A 407 7.92 2.40 -7.22
N GLY A 408 8.66 1.27 -7.21
CA GLY A 408 10.06 1.24 -7.63
C GLY A 408 10.88 0.19 -6.90
N ALA A 409 12.17 0.45 -6.75
CA ALA A 409 13.14 -0.51 -6.22
C ALA A 409 14.06 0.05 -5.14
N PHE A 410 14.72 -0.87 -4.45
CA PHE A 410 15.82 -0.62 -3.51
C PHE A 410 16.99 -1.56 -3.79
N PHE A 411 18.19 -1.17 -3.36
CA PHE A 411 19.37 -2.00 -3.38
C PHE A 411 19.69 -2.51 -1.97
N SER A 412 20.08 -3.79 -1.87
CA SER A 412 20.14 -4.53 -0.62
C SER A 412 21.56 -4.97 -0.27
N THR A 413 21.94 -4.76 0.99
CA THR A 413 23.17 -5.29 1.60
C THR A 413 22.84 -5.96 2.95
N PRO A 414 23.65 -6.92 3.42
CA PRO A 414 23.43 -7.54 4.72
C PRO A 414 23.64 -6.53 5.86
N PHE A 415 22.75 -6.54 6.84
CA PHE A 415 22.92 -5.79 8.09
C PHE A 415 23.54 -6.69 9.17
N ALA A 416 24.85 -6.52 9.39
CA ALA A 416 25.65 -7.47 10.17
C ALA A 416 25.46 -7.39 11.69
N SER A 417 25.03 -6.25 12.25
CA SER A 417 25.01 -6.01 13.70
C SER A 417 23.62 -5.67 14.22
N VAL A 418 22.89 -6.67 14.70
CA VAL A 418 21.62 -6.46 15.40
C VAL A 418 21.88 -6.21 16.88
N ASN A 419 21.40 -5.07 17.40
CA ASN A 419 21.39 -4.81 18.83
C ASN A 419 20.33 -5.69 19.49
N SER A 420 20.77 -6.67 20.30
CA SER A 420 19.87 -7.61 20.99
C SER A 420 18.90 -6.93 21.97
N SER A 421 19.16 -5.69 22.37
CA SER A 421 18.26 -4.89 23.22
C SER A 421 17.25 -4.05 22.43
N GLN A 422 17.36 -4.00 21.09
CA GLN A 422 16.50 -3.22 20.19
C GLN A 422 15.96 -4.09 19.05
N VAL A 423 15.47 -5.28 19.41
CA VAL A 423 14.87 -6.21 18.44
C VAL A 423 13.56 -5.63 17.90
N SER A 424 13.41 -5.70 16.58
CA SER A 424 12.23 -5.27 15.83
C SER A 424 12.08 -6.10 14.56
N TYR A 425 10.94 -5.96 13.88
CA TYR A 425 10.75 -6.49 12.53
C TYR A 425 11.91 -6.13 11.57
N LEU A 426 12.38 -4.88 11.60
CA LEU A 426 13.46 -4.42 10.71
C LEU A 426 14.80 -5.10 11.01
N SER A 427 15.10 -5.30 12.30
CA SER A 427 16.33 -5.99 12.69
C SER A 427 16.29 -7.49 12.41
N ASP A 428 15.10 -8.11 12.40
CA ASP A 428 14.93 -9.52 12.05
C ASP A 428 15.22 -9.78 10.57
N MET A 429 14.84 -8.83 9.72
CA MET A 429 15.15 -8.90 8.29
C MET A 429 16.66 -8.85 8.04
N ARG A 430 17.47 -8.17 8.87
CA ARG A 430 18.94 -8.08 8.72
C ARG A 430 19.39 -7.62 7.33
N VAL A 431 18.67 -6.66 6.76
CA VAL A 431 19.02 -6.04 5.48
C VAL A 431 19.05 -4.53 5.64
N ASN A 432 20.03 -3.91 5.01
CA ASN A 432 20.04 -2.48 4.73
C ASN A 432 19.55 -2.25 3.31
N TRP A 433 18.59 -1.34 3.17
CA TRP A 433 18.15 -0.82 1.88
C TRP A 433 18.79 0.53 1.61
N THR A 434 19.22 0.72 0.38
CA THR A 434 19.73 2.00 -0.11
C THR A 434 19.16 2.33 -1.48
N ILE A 435 19.25 3.61 -1.83
CA ILE A 435 18.98 4.13 -3.17
C ILE A 435 20.25 4.33 -4.00
N GLU A 436 21.41 4.06 -3.41
CA GLU A 436 22.70 4.14 -4.09
C GLU A 436 22.86 2.96 -5.04
N GLN A 437 23.20 3.26 -6.30
CA GLN A 437 23.12 2.29 -7.39
C GLN A 437 24.50 2.09 -7.97
N ASN A 438 25.20 1.03 -7.58
CA ASN A 438 26.54 0.75 -8.11
C ASN A 438 26.51 0.46 -9.62
N HIS A 439 25.46 -0.21 -10.09
CA HIS A 439 25.35 -0.67 -11.49
C HIS A 439 24.27 0.06 -12.30
N SER A 440 23.60 1.06 -11.74
CA SER A 440 22.58 1.86 -12.43
C SER A 440 22.55 3.34 -12.01
N PRO A 441 23.68 4.05 -11.84
CA PRO A 441 23.74 5.37 -11.19
C PRO A 441 22.94 6.51 -11.85
N HIS A 442 22.35 6.26 -13.04
CA HIS A 442 21.57 7.24 -13.79
C HIS A 442 20.09 7.31 -13.36
N LEU A 443 19.56 6.32 -12.64
CA LEU A 443 18.13 6.33 -12.28
C LEU A 443 17.88 7.31 -11.13
N LYS A 444 16.79 8.05 -11.24
CA LYS A 444 16.34 8.96 -10.18
C LYS A 444 15.65 8.21 -9.05
N ALA A 445 15.69 8.82 -7.87
CA ALA A 445 14.79 8.46 -6.78
C ALA A 445 13.66 9.49 -6.67
N THR A 446 12.49 9.04 -6.25
CA THR A 446 11.36 9.92 -5.94
C THR A 446 11.64 10.75 -4.68
N SER A 447 10.76 11.69 -4.32
CA SER A 447 10.94 12.48 -3.09
C SER A 447 10.83 11.61 -1.84
N MET A 448 10.09 10.50 -1.90
CA MET A 448 10.05 9.44 -0.89
C MET A 448 11.28 8.51 -0.88
N LYS A 449 12.31 8.81 -1.68
CA LYS A 449 13.57 8.04 -1.75
C LYS A 449 13.34 6.59 -2.21
N ILE A 450 12.51 6.40 -3.23
CA ILE A 450 12.33 5.11 -3.91
C ILE A 450 12.98 5.22 -5.30
N VAL A 451 13.82 4.27 -5.71
CA VAL A 451 14.44 4.32 -7.04
C VAL A 451 13.36 4.07 -8.10
N ILE A 452 13.24 4.98 -9.06
CA ILE A 452 12.34 4.83 -10.20
C ILE A 452 12.89 3.71 -11.07
N TYR A 453 12.27 2.53 -10.97
CA TYR A 453 12.78 1.31 -11.60
C TYR A 453 11.69 0.50 -12.31
N PRO A 454 11.23 0.91 -13.49
CA PRO A 454 10.25 0.17 -14.28
C PRO A 454 10.65 -1.29 -14.53
N LEU A 455 11.94 -1.56 -14.77
CA LEU A 455 12.42 -2.94 -14.98
C LEU A 455 12.18 -3.85 -13.76
N GLY A 456 12.23 -3.29 -12.55
CA GLY A 456 11.89 -4.01 -11.33
C GLY A 456 10.44 -4.49 -11.32
N LEU A 457 9.50 -3.75 -11.93
CA LEU A 457 8.12 -4.19 -12.08
C LEU A 457 8.03 -5.44 -12.96
N MET A 458 8.75 -5.46 -14.08
CA MET A 458 8.82 -6.64 -14.96
C MET A 458 9.31 -7.87 -14.20
N LYS A 459 10.43 -7.71 -13.47
CA LYS A 459 11.04 -8.78 -12.67
C LYS A 459 10.09 -9.29 -11.58
N LEU A 460 9.41 -8.38 -10.89
CA LEU A 460 8.45 -8.69 -9.83
C LEU A 460 7.21 -9.42 -10.36
N LEU A 461 6.65 -8.97 -11.49
CA LEU A 461 5.52 -9.62 -12.15
C LEU A 461 5.88 -11.04 -12.59
N LYS A 462 7.05 -11.21 -13.20
CA LYS A 462 7.57 -12.52 -13.59
C LYS A 462 7.80 -13.42 -12.37
N HIS A 463 8.38 -12.89 -11.29
CA HIS A 463 8.59 -13.62 -10.04
C HIS A 463 7.26 -14.12 -9.43
N ILE A 464 6.22 -13.26 -9.39
CA ILE A 464 4.90 -13.66 -8.91
C ILE A 464 4.34 -14.80 -9.76
N LYS A 465 4.41 -14.65 -11.08
CA LYS A 465 3.97 -15.69 -12.02
C LYS A 465 4.69 -17.03 -11.78
N ASP A 466 6.02 -17.00 -11.69
CA ASP A 466 6.84 -18.20 -11.68
C ASP A 466 6.84 -18.90 -10.30
N GLU A 467 6.72 -18.16 -9.17
CA GLU A 467 6.83 -18.71 -7.81
C GLU A 467 5.50 -18.85 -7.06
N TYR A 468 4.37 -18.32 -7.56
CA TYR A 468 3.10 -18.28 -6.83
C TYR A 468 1.90 -18.81 -7.62
N MET A 469 2.10 -19.90 -8.38
CA MET A 469 1.05 -20.60 -9.13
C MET A 469 0.39 -19.76 -10.25
N ASP A 470 1.14 -18.85 -10.88
CA ASP A 470 0.70 -18.06 -12.05
C ASP A 470 -0.70 -17.42 -11.89
N PRO A 471 -0.90 -16.60 -10.84
CA PRO A 471 -2.20 -16.00 -10.55
C PRO A 471 -2.51 -14.88 -11.56
N GLU A 472 -3.78 -14.46 -11.63
CA GLU A 472 -4.08 -13.16 -12.22
C GLU A 472 -3.47 -12.04 -11.36
N ILE A 473 -2.97 -10.99 -12.01
CA ILE A 473 -2.34 -9.85 -11.35
C ILE A 473 -3.05 -8.56 -11.76
N TYR A 474 -3.25 -7.67 -10.79
CA TYR A 474 -3.66 -6.29 -11.03
C TYR A 474 -2.62 -5.35 -10.40
N ILE A 475 -2.13 -4.36 -11.13
CA ILE A 475 -1.43 -3.25 -10.50
C ILE A 475 -2.49 -2.34 -9.88
N MET A 476 -2.60 -2.34 -8.56
CA MET A 476 -3.65 -1.63 -7.83
C MET A 476 -3.20 -0.23 -7.36
N GLU A 477 -1.89 0.01 -7.31
CA GLU A 477 -1.28 1.34 -7.19
C GLU A 477 0.05 1.37 -7.94
N ASN A 478 0.27 2.46 -8.67
CA ASN A 478 1.55 2.85 -9.22
C ASN A 478 1.51 4.35 -9.46
N GLY A 479 2.49 5.06 -8.93
CA GLY A 479 2.48 6.51 -8.90
C GLY A 479 3.83 7.10 -8.56
N MET A 480 3.98 8.40 -8.78
CA MET A 480 5.17 9.14 -8.37
C MET A 480 4.74 10.35 -7.53
N ASP A 481 5.41 10.53 -6.40
CA ASP A 481 5.22 11.68 -5.53
C ASP A 481 5.95 12.91 -6.06
N GLU A 482 5.34 14.08 -5.83
CA GLU A 482 6.00 15.37 -5.93
C GLU A 482 5.76 16.19 -4.66
N ILE A 483 6.82 16.83 -4.17
CA ILE A 483 6.69 17.77 -3.07
C ILE A 483 6.13 19.09 -3.58
N ASP A 484 5.12 19.60 -2.87
CA ASP A 484 4.63 20.95 -3.01
C ASP A 484 4.45 21.60 -1.64
N TYR A 485 5.10 22.74 -1.44
CA TYR A 485 5.06 23.49 -0.19
C TYR A 485 3.90 24.50 -0.13
N GLY A 486 3.05 24.56 -1.16
CA GLY A 486 1.95 25.52 -1.30
C GLY A 486 2.39 26.84 -1.94
N THR A 487 3.56 26.87 -2.58
CA THR A 487 4.15 28.07 -3.18
C THR A 487 4.18 28.04 -4.71
N LYS A 488 3.83 26.90 -5.32
CA LYS A 488 3.74 26.78 -6.78
C LYS A 488 2.54 27.58 -7.29
N THR A 489 2.71 28.27 -8.41
CA THR A 489 1.58 28.75 -9.21
C THR A 489 0.79 27.56 -9.77
N LEU A 490 -0.47 27.78 -10.16
CA LEU A 490 -1.28 26.72 -10.75
C LEU A 490 -0.61 26.09 -11.99
N GLU A 491 0.01 26.91 -12.85
CA GLU A 491 0.71 26.41 -14.05
C GLU A 491 1.94 25.55 -13.71
N GLU A 492 2.70 25.92 -12.67
CA GLU A 492 3.81 25.09 -12.18
C GLU A 492 3.30 23.79 -11.54
N ALA A 493 2.19 23.84 -10.80
CA ALA A 493 1.59 22.67 -10.14
C ALA A 493 0.96 21.69 -11.14
N LYS A 494 0.53 22.17 -12.31
CA LYS A 494 0.02 21.34 -13.41
C LYS A 494 1.13 20.68 -14.23
N ASN A 495 2.34 21.24 -14.24
CA ASN A 495 3.46 20.67 -14.99
C ASN A 495 4.27 19.66 -14.17
N ASP A 496 3.79 18.41 -14.15
CA ASP A 496 4.38 17.29 -13.42
C ASP A 496 5.14 16.31 -14.31
N TYR A 497 6.16 16.85 -14.99
CA TYR A 497 6.97 16.12 -15.95
C TYR A 497 7.49 14.77 -15.40
N GLY A 498 7.97 14.72 -14.15
CA GLY A 498 8.50 13.50 -13.55
C GLY A 498 7.47 12.37 -13.47
N ARG A 499 6.26 12.69 -12.99
CA ARG A 499 5.14 11.74 -12.91
C ARG A 499 4.72 11.24 -14.29
N LYS A 500 4.66 12.13 -15.27
CA LYS A 500 4.37 11.75 -16.65
C LYS A 500 5.37 10.71 -17.16
N GLU A 501 6.68 10.96 -17.02
CA GLU A 501 7.71 10.00 -17.45
C GLU A 501 7.66 8.67 -16.70
N PHE A 502 7.38 8.72 -15.40
CA PHE A 502 7.18 7.54 -14.57
C PHE A 502 6.04 6.67 -15.10
N ILE A 503 4.85 7.24 -15.34
CA ILE A 503 3.69 6.48 -15.83
C ILE A 503 3.99 5.88 -17.21
N LYS A 504 4.55 6.69 -18.13
CA LYS A 504 4.93 6.23 -19.48
C LYS A 504 5.83 4.99 -19.43
N SER A 505 6.87 5.03 -18.62
CA SER A 505 7.84 3.93 -18.52
C SER A 505 7.26 2.66 -17.90
N HIS A 506 6.33 2.77 -16.94
CA HIS A 506 5.69 1.60 -16.34
C HIS A 506 4.63 0.98 -17.27
N ILE A 507 3.86 1.79 -18.02
CA ILE A 507 2.93 1.28 -19.06
C ILE A 507 3.69 0.48 -20.11
N LEU A 508 4.82 0.98 -20.59
CA LEU A 508 5.68 0.26 -21.53
C LEU A 508 6.11 -1.11 -20.98
N ILE A 509 6.56 -1.17 -19.73
CA ILE A 509 7.02 -2.42 -19.11
C ILE A 509 5.86 -3.38 -18.85
N MET A 510 4.68 -2.90 -18.50
CA MET A 510 3.50 -3.77 -18.36
C MET A 510 3.13 -4.43 -19.70
N ALA A 511 3.09 -3.67 -20.79
CA ALA A 511 2.87 -4.21 -22.13
C ALA A 511 3.93 -5.27 -22.50
N LYS A 512 5.21 -4.99 -22.19
CA LYS A 512 6.31 -5.94 -22.37
C LYS A 512 6.12 -7.22 -21.54
N SER A 513 5.70 -7.10 -20.29
CA SER A 513 5.49 -8.23 -19.37
C SER A 513 4.34 -9.15 -19.84
N ILE A 514 3.26 -8.56 -20.36
CA ILE A 514 2.15 -9.31 -20.98
C ILE A 514 2.64 -10.03 -22.24
N LYS A 515 3.33 -9.32 -23.14
CA LYS A 515 3.70 -9.83 -24.45
C LYS A 515 4.81 -10.89 -24.38
N MET A 516 5.86 -10.63 -23.59
CA MET A 516 7.08 -11.45 -23.53
C MET A 516 6.98 -12.53 -22.45
N ASP A 517 6.69 -12.16 -21.21
CA ASP A 517 6.69 -13.09 -20.06
C ASP A 517 5.36 -13.83 -19.88
N LYS A 518 4.34 -13.47 -20.67
CA LYS A 518 2.99 -14.03 -20.63
C LYS A 518 2.35 -13.92 -19.25
N VAL A 519 2.63 -12.83 -18.53
CA VAL A 519 2.00 -12.54 -17.24
C VAL A 519 0.51 -12.27 -17.43
N LYS A 520 -0.34 -12.85 -16.58
CA LYS A 520 -1.80 -12.61 -16.54
C LYS A 520 -2.14 -11.26 -15.90
N LEU A 521 -1.61 -10.18 -16.46
CA LEU A 521 -1.89 -8.83 -15.98
C LEU A 521 -3.25 -8.36 -16.52
N LYS A 522 -4.16 -7.98 -15.61
CA LYS A 522 -5.57 -7.69 -15.92
C LYS A 522 -6.00 -6.25 -15.69
N GLY A 523 -5.17 -5.44 -15.03
CA GLY A 523 -5.45 -4.01 -14.91
C GLY A 523 -4.32 -3.22 -14.29
N TYR A 524 -4.42 -1.90 -14.47
CA TYR A 524 -3.52 -0.88 -14.00
C TYR A 524 -4.30 0.28 -13.39
N PHE A 525 -4.17 0.46 -12.08
CA PHE A 525 -4.77 1.55 -11.34
C PHE A 525 -3.69 2.51 -10.85
N ILE A 526 -3.77 3.75 -11.32
CA ILE A 526 -2.79 4.79 -11.02
C ILE A 526 -3.04 5.38 -9.64
N TRP A 527 -1.98 5.46 -8.84
CA TRP A 527 -1.97 6.25 -7.61
C TRP A 527 -1.45 7.67 -7.92
N SER A 528 -2.29 8.71 -7.93
CA SER A 528 -3.71 8.74 -7.55
C SER A 528 -4.55 9.52 -8.56
N LEU A 529 -5.87 9.40 -8.48
CA LEU A 529 -6.79 10.23 -9.28
C LEU A 529 -6.50 11.72 -9.06
N MET A 530 -6.41 12.13 -7.80
CA MET A 530 -6.21 13.52 -7.39
C MET A 530 -5.29 13.57 -6.16
N ASP A 531 -4.71 14.74 -5.91
CA ASP A 531 -3.98 14.96 -4.67
C ASP A 531 -4.88 14.73 -3.45
N ASN A 532 -4.31 14.22 -2.37
CA ASN A 532 -5.06 13.78 -1.20
C ASN A 532 -4.23 13.97 0.08
N PHE A 533 -4.75 13.51 1.22
CA PHE A 533 -3.99 13.49 2.48
C PHE A 533 -3.03 12.29 2.50
N GLU A 534 -1.72 12.51 2.39
CA GLU A 534 -0.73 11.45 2.31
C GLU A 534 -0.21 11.05 3.71
N TRP A 535 -1.11 10.52 4.54
CA TRP A 535 -0.78 9.93 5.85
C TRP A 535 0.09 10.85 6.73
N GLU A 536 1.24 10.37 7.22
CA GLU A 536 2.18 11.17 8.02
C GLU A 536 2.85 12.31 7.24
N LYS A 537 2.72 12.34 5.91
CA LYS A 537 3.24 13.44 5.05
C LYS A 537 2.23 14.55 4.83
N GLY A 538 1.00 14.40 5.32
CA GLY A 538 -0.06 15.38 5.18
C GLY A 538 -0.29 15.78 3.71
N TYR A 539 -0.49 17.07 3.47
CA TYR A 539 -0.81 17.61 2.14
C TYR A 539 0.38 18.09 1.32
N LYS A 540 1.61 17.92 1.85
CA LYS A 540 2.83 18.35 1.15
C LYS A 540 3.19 17.40 0.01
N MET A 541 2.90 16.11 0.19
CA MET A 541 3.21 15.09 -0.80
C MET A 541 2.01 14.94 -1.74
N ARG A 542 2.24 15.16 -3.03
CA ARG A 542 1.19 15.17 -4.05
C ARG A 542 1.41 14.02 -5.04
N PHE A 543 0.38 13.22 -5.27
CA PHE A 543 0.40 12.05 -6.16
C PHE A 543 -0.57 12.15 -7.34
N GLY A 544 -1.49 13.11 -7.33
CA GLY A 544 -2.65 13.15 -8.21
C GLY A 544 -2.32 13.39 -9.68
N LEU A 545 -3.09 12.76 -10.57
CA LEU A 545 -3.24 13.20 -11.96
C LEU A 545 -3.96 14.56 -12.05
N TYR A 546 -4.77 14.88 -11.04
CA TYR A 546 -5.36 16.19 -10.83
C TYR A 546 -4.71 16.88 -9.61
N TYR A 547 -4.21 18.10 -9.82
CA TYR A 547 -3.86 19.00 -8.73
C TYR A 547 -5.13 19.45 -8.01
N VAL A 548 -5.12 19.37 -6.67
CA VAL A 548 -6.20 19.92 -5.84
C VAL A 548 -5.72 21.21 -5.20
N ASP A 549 -6.41 22.32 -5.48
CA ASP A 549 -6.28 23.53 -4.67
C ASP A 549 -7.01 23.31 -3.36
N TYR A 550 -6.26 23.11 -2.28
CA TYR A 550 -6.84 22.82 -0.96
C TYR A 550 -7.60 24.00 -0.34
N ASN A 551 -7.55 25.21 -0.91
CA ASN A 551 -8.36 26.33 -0.43
C ASN A 551 -9.75 26.35 -1.08
N THR A 552 -9.84 26.01 -2.37
CA THR A 552 -11.09 26.08 -3.15
C THR A 552 -11.72 24.71 -3.39
N MET A 553 -10.96 23.64 -3.18
CA MET A 553 -11.26 22.26 -3.54
C MET A 553 -11.42 22.05 -5.05
N GLU A 554 -10.91 22.96 -5.89
CA GLU A 554 -10.91 22.78 -7.34
C GLU A 554 -9.87 21.74 -7.76
N ARG A 555 -10.22 20.95 -8.79
CA ARG A 555 -9.36 19.92 -9.38
C ARG A 555 -8.90 20.41 -10.75
N HIS A 556 -7.60 20.37 -11.01
CA HIS A 556 -7.00 20.79 -12.28
C HIS A 556 -6.15 19.67 -12.85
N ILE A 557 -6.44 19.25 -14.08
CA ILE A 557 -5.68 18.19 -14.75
C ILE A 557 -4.20 18.61 -14.89
N ARG A 558 -3.30 17.68 -14.57
CA ARG A 558 -1.86 17.86 -14.77
C ARG A 558 -1.41 17.29 -16.11
N SER A 559 -0.18 17.61 -16.50
CA SER A 559 0.43 17.14 -17.75
C SER A 559 0.49 15.61 -17.85
N SER A 560 0.63 14.90 -16.73
CA SER A 560 0.56 13.43 -16.66
C SER A 560 -0.85 12.90 -16.96
N GLY A 561 -1.90 13.56 -16.43
CA GLY A 561 -3.30 13.24 -16.69
C GLY A 561 -3.69 13.55 -18.14
N GLU A 562 -3.25 14.68 -18.69
CA GLU A 562 -3.46 15.02 -20.10
C GLU A 562 -2.83 13.98 -21.03
N TRP A 563 -1.59 13.58 -20.76
CA TRP A 563 -0.93 12.54 -21.54
C TRP A 563 -1.63 11.18 -21.43
N LEU A 564 -2.03 10.78 -20.22
CA LEU A 564 -2.75 9.52 -20.02
C LEU A 564 -4.07 9.50 -20.79
N ARG A 565 -4.85 10.59 -20.72
CA ARG A 565 -6.08 10.75 -21.50
C ARG A 565 -5.82 10.51 -22.97
N ASP A 566 -4.80 11.16 -23.53
CA ASP A 566 -4.51 11.10 -24.95
C ASP A 566 -3.99 9.71 -25.37
N PHE A 567 -3.25 9.00 -24.50
CA PHE A 567 -2.88 7.59 -24.70
C PHE A 567 -4.11 6.67 -24.70
N LEU A 568 -5.03 6.84 -23.74
CA LEU A 568 -6.23 6.00 -23.62
C LEU A 568 -7.28 6.28 -24.70
N ASP A 569 -7.26 7.47 -25.29
CA ASP A 569 -8.06 7.88 -26.46
C ASP A 569 -7.36 7.53 -27.80
N SER A 570 -6.27 6.75 -27.76
CA SER A 570 -5.46 6.32 -28.91
C SER A 570 -4.93 7.48 -29.79
N LYS A 571 -4.75 8.67 -29.20
CA LYS A 571 -4.13 9.85 -29.84
C LYS A 571 -2.60 9.88 -29.67
N GLU A 572 -2.10 9.16 -28.67
CA GLU A 572 -0.70 9.05 -28.33
C GLU A 572 -0.28 7.57 -28.27
N SER A 573 1.00 7.33 -28.47
CA SER A 573 1.64 6.02 -28.34
C SER A 573 3.01 6.17 -27.68
N LEU A 574 3.57 5.05 -27.24
CA LEU A 574 4.86 5.00 -26.57
C LEU A 574 5.92 4.42 -27.50
N HIS A 575 6.73 5.29 -28.10
CA HIS A 575 7.82 4.88 -28.98
C HIS A 575 9.11 4.55 -28.21
N LYS A 576 9.83 3.51 -28.64
CA LYS A 576 11.15 3.13 -28.12
C LYS A 576 12.16 4.30 -28.09
N CYS A 577 12.27 5.06 -29.18
CA CYS A 577 13.20 6.20 -29.29
C CYS A 577 12.95 7.26 -28.21
N TYR A 578 11.72 7.37 -27.71
CA TYR A 578 11.37 8.25 -26.60
C TYR A 578 12.20 7.92 -25.36
N PHE A 579 12.22 6.64 -24.96
CA PHE A 579 12.90 6.20 -23.74
C PHE A 579 14.42 6.24 -23.88
N GLU A 580 14.95 5.88 -25.05
CA GLU A 580 16.39 5.99 -25.32
C GLU A 580 16.87 7.45 -25.28
N GLY A 581 16.10 8.39 -25.85
CA GLY A 581 16.41 9.82 -25.81
C GLY A 581 16.16 10.51 -24.46
N HIS A 582 15.43 9.85 -23.54
CA HIS A 582 15.12 10.37 -22.21
C HIS A 582 15.92 9.70 -21.10
N ARG A 583 16.84 8.80 -21.47
CA ARG A 583 17.71 8.05 -20.54
C ARG A 583 18.54 8.96 -19.64
N ASP A 584 19.16 10.00 -20.19
CA ASP A 584 19.97 10.95 -19.41
C ASP A 584 19.14 11.75 -18.39
N LYS A 585 17.81 11.71 -18.50
CA LYS A 585 16.89 12.35 -17.55
C LYS A 585 16.57 11.45 -16.35
N GLY A 586 17.01 10.19 -16.35
CA GLY A 586 16.95 9.27 -15.20
C GLY A 586 15.59 8.67 -14.87
N TYR A 587 14.64 8.71 -15.82
CA TYR A 587 13.29 8.16 -15.64
C TYR A 587 13.05 6.85 -16.41
N ALA A 588 14.04 6.38 -17.18
CA ALA A 588 13.94 5.18 -18.00
C ALA A 588 15.18 4.29 -17.81
N PRO A 589 15.01 2.98 -17.52
CA PRO A 589 16.13 2.04 -17.46
C PRO A 589 16.62 1.70 -18.88
N LYS A 590 17.83 1.11 -18.99
CA LYS A 590 18.27 0.42 -20.20
C LYS A 590 17.29 -0.73 -20.49
N LEU A 591 16.42 -0.55 -21.49
CA LEU A 591 15.36 -1.51 -21.80
C LEU A 591 15.88 -2.83 -22.39
N PHE A 592 17.07 -2.79 -23.01
CA PHE A 592 17.74 -3.93 -23.63
C PHE A 592 19.25 -3.70 -23.70
N ASP A 593 19.96 -3.83 -22.59
CA ASP A 593 21.33 -4.33 -22.69
C ASP A 593 21.23 -5.85 -22.55
N LYS A 594 21.69 -6.56 -23.59
CA LYS A 594 21.89 -8.01 -23.53
C LYS A 594 22.76 -8.45 -22.33
N GLU A 595 23.48 -7.53 -21.68
CA GLU A 595 24.36 -7.81 -20.54
C GLU A 595 23.65 -8.27 -19.26
N PHE A 596 22.31 -8.17 -19.14
CA PHE A 596 21.59 -8.65 -17.93
C PHE A 596 20.34 -9.48 -18.21
N LEU A 597 20.06 -9.82 -19.47
CA LEU A 597 18.92 -10.66 -19.87
C LEU A 597 19.37 -12.04 -20.35
N GLU A 598 20.46 -12.58 -19.80
CA GLU A 598 20.73 -14.01 -19.87
C GLU A 598 19.67 -14.72 -19.00
N PRO A 599 18.73 -15.50 -19.58
CA PRO A 599 17.72 -16.25 -18.83
C PRO A 599 18.34 -17.32 -17.92
N ASP A 600 19.65 -17.55 -18.06
CA ASP A 600 20.42 -18.61 -17.42
C ASP A 600 21.61 -18.10 -16.59
N ASN A 601 21.67 -16.83 -16.15
CA ASN A 601 22.65 -16.46 -15.12
C ASN A 601 22.29 -17.16 -13.79
N PRO A 602 23.02 -18.22 -13.36
CA PRO A 602 22.63 -19.02 -12.21
C PRO A 602 22.73 -18.24 -10.89
N SER A 603 23.37 -17.06 -10.90
CA SER A 603 23.59 -16.25 -9.69
C SER A 603 22.40 -15.38 -9.29
N ILE A 604 21.37 -15.23 -10.13
CA ILE A 604 20.15 -14.45 -9.80
C ILE A 604 18.89 -15.25 -10.19
N SER A 605 18.89 -16.54 -9.86
CA SER A 605 17.66 -17.33 -9.80
C SER A 605 17.05 -17.16 -8.41
N TYR A 606 16.00 -16.35 -8.26
CA TYR A 606 15.19 -16.29 -7.04
C TYR A 606 14.28 -17.54 -6.90
N ARG A 607 14.66 -18.69 -7.47
CA ARG A 607 13.95 -19.94 -7.24
C ARG A 607 14.20 -20.35 -5.80
N SER A 608 13.14 -20.37 -5.01
CA SER A 608 13.24 -20.96 -3.67
C SER A 608 13.44 -22.48 -3.83
N ASP A 609 14.23 -23.10 -2.94
CA ASP A 609 14.46 -24.57 -2.91
C ASP A 609 13.18 -25.40 -2.62
N PHE A 610 12.00 -24.81 -2.77
CA PHE A 610 10.71 -25.47 -2.62
C PHE A 610 10.16 -25.86 -4.01
N MET A 611 10.86 -26.79 -4.65
CA MET A 611 10.24 -27.82 -5.49
C MET A 611 10.70 -29.20 -5.04
#